data_AF-A0A7Y6F8S9-F1
#
_entry.id   AF-A0A7Y6F8S9-F1
#
_cell.length_a   1.000
_cell.length_b   1.000
_cell.length_c   1.000
_cell.angle_alpha   90.00
_cell.angle_beta   90.00
_cell.angle_gamma   90.00
#
_symmetry.space_group_name_H-M   'P 1'
#
loop_
_entity.id
_entity.type
_entity.pdbx_description
1 polymer ?
#
loop_
_entity_poly.entity_id
_entity_poly.type
_entity_poly.pdbx_seq_one_letter_code
_entity_poly.pdbx_strand_id
1 'polypeptide(L)'
;MLQCTAVTATPQLEALEALEDMEGGPDDADSHLDHHEHLLCRLGEHDETTEHAAHLWTAETNPPQGLWFLWTGASDHRVYRFAVLAECPAVLHDMEQGSRQWCGLPDDHALPHSFHVTDPLRDLLTDRTRREAHRRTADDD
;
A
#
# COMPACT_ATOMS: atom_id res chain seq x y z
N MET A 1 17.81 -3.16 -3.12
CA MET A 1 16.37 -2.99 -2.94
C MET A 1 16.08 -1.53 -3.21
N LEU A 2 15.65 -1.23 -4.43
CA LEU A 2 15.43 0.14 -4.88
C LEU A 2 13.93 0.33 -5.02
N GLN A 3 13.35 1.15 -4.15
CA GLN A 3 12.02 1.70 -4.37
C GLN A 3 12.00 2.40 -5.74
N CYS A 4 10.95 2.19 -6.54
CA CYS A 4 10.76 2.92 -7.78
C CYS A 4 10.79 4.43 -7.48
N THR A 5 11.60 5.19 -8.23
CA THR A 5 11.71 6.64 -8.09
C THR A 5 11.01 7.38 -9.23
N ALA A 6 10.15 6.69 -9.98
CA ALA A 6 9.43 7.30 -11.09
C ALA A 6 8.46 8.36 -10.56
N VAL A 7 8.57 9.56 -11.14
CA VAL A 7 7.72 10.71 -10.82
C VAL A 7 7.11 11.24 -12.10
N THR A 8 5.89 11.75 -12.02
CA THR A 8 5.23 12.40 -13.14
C THR A 8 4.35 13.56 -12.69
N ALA A 9 4.16 14.53 -13.58
CA ALA A 9 3.28 15.67 -13.31
C ALA A 9 1.82 15.22 -13.35
N THR A 10 1.03 15.68 -12.40
CA THR A 10 -0.40 15.34 -12.32
C THR A 10 -1.16 16.04 -13.44
N PRO A 11 -1.95 15.33 -14.25
CA PRO A 11 -2.92 15.96 -15.14
C PRO A 11 -4.06 16.50 -14.27
N GLN A 12 -3.94 17.75 -13.80
CA GLN A 12 -4.77 18.30 -12.72
C GLN A 12 -6.27 18.32 -13.05
N LEU A 13 -6.64 18.61 -14.30
CA LEU A 13 -8.05 18.65 -14.69
C LEU A 13 -8.67 17.25 -14.68
N GLU A 14 -8.01 16.30 -15.31
CA GLU A 14 -8.46 14.91 -15.39
C GLU A 14 -8.42 14.21 -14.02
N ALA A 15 -7.48 14.61 -13.15
CA ALA A 15 -7.43 14.15 -11.77
C ALA A 15 -8.60 14.68 -10.93
N LEU A 16 -9.00 15.94 -11.15
CA LEU A 16 -10.14 16.54 -10.48
C LEU A 16 -11.43 15.83 -10.87
N GLU A 17 -11.64 15.65 -12.19
CA GLU A 17 -12.79 14.89 -12.71
C GLU A 17 -12.84 13.47 -12.12
N ALA A 18 -11.69 12.77 -12.06
CA ALA A 18 -11.65 11.42 -11.51
C ALA A 18 -11.94 11.36 -9.99
N LEU A 19 -11.55 12.39 -9.23
CA LEU A 19 -11.86 12.47 -7.79
C LEU A 19 -13.33 12.78 -7.54
N GLU A 20 -13.91 13.69 -8.32
CA GLU A 20 -15.33 14.06 -8.23
C GLU A 20 -16.25 12.90 -8.66
N ASP A 21 -15.83 12.11 -9.66
CA ASP A 21 -16.58 10.95 -10.16
C ASP A 21 -16.49 9.73 -9.23
N MET A 22 -15.49 9.66 -8.35
CA MET A 22 -15.29 8.52 -7.45
C MET A 22 -16.36 8.48 -6.36
N GLU A 23 -17.05 7.34 -6.22
CA GLU A 23 -17.90 7.10 -5.05
C GLU A 23 -17.07 7.10 -3.75
N GLY A 24 -17.40 8.00 -2.83
CA GLY A 24 -16.62 8.21 -1.61
C GLY A 24 -15.32 8.99 -1.83
N GLY A 25 -15.21 9.72 -2.94
CA GLY A 25 -14.19 10.74 -3.17
C GLY A 25 -14.22 11.89 -2.15
N PRO A 26 -13.21 12.77 -2.15
CA PRO A 26 -13.15 13.91 -1.25
C PRO A 26 -14.24 14.95 -1.58
N ASP A 27 -14.81 15.57 -0.54
CA ASP A 27 -15.75 16.69 -0.71
C ASP A 27 -15.07 17.96 -1.27
N ASP A 28 -13.75 18.09 -1.07
CA ASP A 28 -12.88 19.21 -1.45
C ASP A 28 -11.76 18.76 -2.41
N ALA A 29 -12.15 18.09 -3.50
CA ALA A 29 -11.23 17.50 -4.47
C ALA A 29 -10.19 18.48 -5.05
N ASP A 30 -10.56 19.75 -5.24
CA ASP A 30 -9.65 20.80 -5.71
C ASP A 30 -8.52 21.08 -4.69
N SER A 31 -8.89 21.27 -3.43
CA SER A 31 -7.97 21.54 -2.33
C SER A 31 -7.05 20.35 -2.03
N HIS A 32 -7.56 19.13 -2.23
CA HIS A 32 -6.76 17.90 -2.15
C HIS A 32 -5.66 17.86 -3.23
N LEU A 33 -5.99 18.23 -4.46
CA LEU A 33 -5.05 18.22 -5.60
C LEU A 33 -3.98 19.31 -5.56
N ASP A 34 -4.20 20.42 -4.85
CA ASP A 34 -3.18 21.45 -4.63
C ASP A 34 -1.91 20.88 -3.97
N HIS A 35 -2.05 19.78 -3.22
CA HIS A 35 -0.92 19.09 -2.57
C HIS A 35 -0.28 18.01 -3.46
N HIS A 36 -0.80 17.80 -4.68
CA HIS A 36 -0.46 16.68 -5.56
C HIS A 36 -0.03 17.17 -6.95
N GLU A 37 0.82 18.20 -7.05
CA GLU A 37 1.36 18.65 -8.35
C GLU A 37 2.17 17.56 -9.09
N HIS A 38 2.81 16.68 -8.32
CA HIS A 38 3.62 15.58 -8.82
C HIS A 38 3.28 14.29 -8.08
N LEU A 39 3.23 13.18 -8.81
CA LEU A 39 2.92 11.87 -8.28
C LEU A 39 4.16 10.98 -8.31
N LEU A 40 4.42 10.30 -7.19
CA LEU A 40 5.49 9.32 -7.04
C LEU A 40 4.89 7.91 -7.11
N CYS A 41 5.57 7.02 -7.83
CA CYS A 41 5.17 5.62 -7.89
C CYS A 41 5.23 4.96 -6.50
N ARG A 42 4.16 4.23 -6.13
CA ARG A 42 4.03 3.53 -4.84
C ARG A 42 4.19 2.01 -4.94
N LEU A 43 4.35 1.44 -6.13
CA LEU A 43 4.38 -0.02 -6.33
C LEU A 43 5.67 -0.73 -5.87
N GLY A 44 6.60 -0.02 -5.23
CA GLY A 44 7.85 -0.62 -4.74
C GLY A 44 8.87 -0.86 -5.87
N GLU A 45 9.61 -1.97 -5.82
CA GLU A 45 10.64 -2.30 -6.82
C GLU A 45 10.00 -2.95 -8.05
N HIS A 46 10.08 -2.26 -9.19
CA HIS A 46 9.67 -2.77 -10.49
C HIS A 46 10.41 -2.05 -11.61
N ASP A 47 10.40 -2.62 -12.81
CA ASP A 47 11.08 -2.05 -13.97
C ASP A 47 10.20 -1.08 -14.76
N GLU A 48 10.79 -0.45 -15.78
CA GLU A 48 10.13 0.50 -16.69
C GLU A 48 9.08 -0.16 -17.61
N THR A 49 8.99 -1.50 -17.63
CA THR A 49 8.00 -2.24 -18.43
C THR A 49 6.71 -2.48 -17.65
N THR A 50 6.75 -2.30 -16.34
CA THR A 50 5.60 -2.42 -15.44
C THR A 50 4.90 -1.07 -15.33
N GLU A 51 3.56 -1.07 -15.41
CA GLU A 51 2.75 0.13 -15.20
C GLU A 51 3.05 0.70 -13.80
N HIS A 52 3.49 1.96 -13.74
CA HIS A 52 3.66 2.68 -12.48
C HIS A 52 2.28 3.06 -11.92
N ALA A 53 2.15 3.13 -10.60
CA ALA A 53 0.92 3.57 -9.97
C ALA A 53 1.17 4.48 -8.77
N ALA A 54 0.39 5.56 -8.68
CA ALA A 54 0.37 6.50 -7.57
C ALA A 54 -1.04 6.59 -7.00
N HIS A 55 -1.11 6.67 -5.69
CA HIS A 55 -2.36 6.76 -4.95
C HIS A 55 -2.82 8.20 -4.86
N LEU A 56 -4.11 8.45 -5.10
CA LEU A 56 -4.71 9.78 -4.97
C LEU A 56 -5.65 9.87 -3.78
N TRP A 57 -6.51 8.87 -3.56
CA TRP A 57 -7.53 8.94 -2.51
C TRP A 57 -7.99 7.55 -2.09
N THR A 58 -8.38 7.39 -0.82
CA THR A 58 -9.02 6.19 -0.30
C THR A 58 -10.43 6.53 0.14
N ALA A 59 -11.44 5.94 -0.49
CA ALA A 59 -12.81 6.00 -0.01
C ALA A 59 -12.99 5.10 1.22
N GLU A 60 -13.73 5.59 2.22
CA GLU A 60 -14.07 4.86 3.45
C GLU A 60 -15.17 3.80 3.20
N THR A 61 -14.95 2.93 2.22
CA THR A 61 -15.80 1.79 1.88
C THR A 61 -15.29 0.50 2.55
N ASN A 62 -16.08 -0.56 2.54
CA ASN A 62 -15.67 -1.88 3.07
C ASN A 62 -15.94 -2.98 2.02
N PRO A 63 -14.91 -3.51 1.34
CA PRO A 63 -13.49 -3.18 1.50
C PRO A 63 -13.15 -1.78 0.98
N PRO A 64 -12.07 -1.15 1.49
CA PRO A 64 -11.65 0.18 1.03
C PRO A 64 -11.29 0.16 -0.46
N GLN A 65 -11.69 1.22 -1.14
CA GLN A 65 -11.40 1.46 -2.55
C GLN A 65 -10.52 2.69 -2.68
N GLY A 66 -9.44 2.58 -3.45
CA GLY A 66 -8.54 3.69 -3.72
C GLY A 66 -8.66 4.18 -5.15
N LEU A 67 -8.59 5.49 -5.38
CA LEU A 67 -8.33 6.06 -6.69
C LEU A 67 -6.84 6.07 -6.96
N TRP A 68 -6.45 5.46 -8.07
CA TRP A 68 -5.07 5.32 -8.50
C TRP A 68 -4.85 6.00 -9.84
N PHE A 69 -3.73 6.69 -9.95
CA PHE A 69 -3.18 7.18 -11.20
C PHE A 69 -2.15 6.17 -11.71
N LEU A 70 -2.41 5.57 -12.87
CA LEU A 70 -1.54 4.56 -13.47
C LEU A 70 -0.93 5.08 -14.75
N TRP A 71 0.37 4.86 -14.96
CA TRP A 71 1.07 5.32 -16.15
C TRP A 71 2.20 4.41 -16.59
N THR A 72 2.53 4.49 -17.88
CA THR A 72 3.71 3.88 -18.47
C THR A 72 4.46 4.91 -19.30
N GLY A 73 5.79 4.86 -19.26
CA GLY A 73 6.67 5.79 -19.97
C GLY A 73 7.00 7.07 -19.19
N ALA A 74 7.80 7.94 -19.81
CA ALA A 74 8.28 9.19 -19.23
C ALA A 74 7.25 10.33 -19.40
N SER A 75 7.36 11.36 -18.55
CA SER A 75 6.35 12.41 -18.38
C SER A 75 5.83 13.08 -19.66
N ASP A 76 6.68 13.26 -20.67
CA ASP A 76 6.38 13.91 -21.96
C ASP A 76 5.68 13.00 -22.98
N HIS A 77 5.78 11.68 -22.81
CA HIS A 77 5.21 10.68 -23.72
C HIS A 77 4.45 9.57 -22.99
N ARG A 78 4.02 9.82 -21.76
CA ARG A 78 3.33 8.81 -20.94
C ARG A 78 1.94 8.52 -21.48
N VAL A 79 1.57 7.25 -21.40
CA VAL A 79 0.18 6.82 -21.46
C VAL A 79 -0.28 6.66 -20.01
N TYR A 80 -1.45 7.21 -19.67
CA TYR A 80 -1.96 7.16 -18.31
C TYR A 80 -3.47 6.91 -18.26
N ARG A 81 -3.94 6.48 -17.09
CA ARG A 81 -5.37 6.32 -16.75
C ARG A 81 -5.59 6.49 -15.25
N PHE A 82 -6.82 6.85 -14.89
CA PHE A 82 -7.30 6.75 -13.51
C PHE A 82 -8.09 5.46 -13.35
N ALA A 83 -7.96 4.81 -12.20
CA ALA A 83 -8.74 3.62 -11.88
C ALA A 83 -9.05 3.53 -10.40
N VAL A 84 -10.27 3.12 -10.09
CA VAL A 84 -10.66 2.72 -8.74
C VAL A 84 -10.25 1.26 -8.54
N LEU A 85 -9.39 1.01 -7.57
CA LEU A 85 -8.87 -0.33 -7.25
C LEU A 85 -9.20 -0.67 -5.80
N ALA A 86 -9.49 -1.93 -5.52
CA ALA A 86 -9.57 -2.41 -4.14
C ALA A 86 -8.20 -2.26 -3.47
N GLU A 87 -8.18 -1.75 -2.25
CA GLU A 87 -6.97 -1.68 -1.46
C GLU A 87 -6.72 -2.99 -0.71
N CYS A 88 -5.44 -3.27 -0.47
CA CYS A 88 -5.03 -4.44 0.29
C CYS A 88 -5.61 -4.36 1.72
N PRO A 89 -6.32 -5.41 2.17
CA PRO A 89 -6.98 -5.42 3.48
C PRO A 89 -5.98 -5.62 4.64
N ALA A 90 -4.68 -5.72 4.36
CA ALA A 90 -3.67 -5.89 5.39
C ALA A 90 -3.57 -4.62 6.25
N VAL A 91 -3.67 -4.82 7.56
CA VAL A 91 -3.44 -3.77 8.56
C VAL A 91 -2.01 -3.91 9.08
N LEU A 92 -1.20 -2.91 8.81
CA LEU A 92 0.15 -2.77 9.32
C LEU A 92 0.11 -2.22 10.74
N HIS A 93 0.88 -2.86 11.62
CA HIS A 93 1.03 -2.41 12.99
C HIS A 93 2.36 -1.69 13.14
N ASP A 94 2.31 -0.39 13.44
CA ASP A 94 3.50 0.32 13.89
C ASP A 94 3.72 -0.04 15.36
N MET A 95 4.80 -0.78 15.63
CA MET A 95 5.11 -1.23 16.98
C MET A 95 5.70 -0.10 17.85
N GLU A 96 6.31 0.92 17.24
CA GLU A 96 6.90 2.05 17.97
C GLU A 96 5.83 3.08 18.35
N GLN A 97 4.92 3.38 17.43
CA GLN A 97 3.86 4.37 17.63
C GLN A 97 2.55 3.77 18.14
N GLY A 98 2.43 2.44 18.14
CA GLY A 98 1.21 1.73 18.53
C GLY A 98 0.02 1.99 17.60
N SER A 99 0.27 2.54 16.40
CA SER A 99 -0.75 2.86 15.43
C SER A 99 -1.04 1.67 14.51
N ARG A 100 -2.25 1.65 13.96
CA ARG A 100 -2.69 0.68 12.95
C ARG A 100 -3.04 1.44 11.69
N GLN A 101 -2.43 1.06 10.58
CA GLN A 101 -2.65 1.69 9.28
C GLN A 101 -2.91 0.62 8.24
N TRP A 102 -3.78 0.88 7.28
CA TRP A 102 -3.92 0.02 6.11
C TRP A 102 -2.63 0.00 5.30
N CYS A 103 -2.40 -1.07 4.55
CA CYS A 103 -1.22 -1.19 3.69
C CYS A 103 -1.15 -0.05 2.65
N GLY A 104 -2.31 0.40 2.14
CA GLY A 104 -2.39 1.53 1.22
C GLY A 104 -1.80 1.24 -0.17
N LEU A 105 -1.80 -0.03 -0.57
CA LEU A 105 -1.44 -0.53 -1.90
C LEU A 105 -2.62 -1.28 -2.53
N PRO A 106 -2.67 -1.46 -3.86
CA PRO A 106 -3.72 -2.26 -4.49
C PRO A 106 -3.67 -3.71 -4.01
N ASP A 107 -4.81 -4.38 -3.88
CA ASP A 107 -4.91 -5.74 -3.31
C ASP A 107 -3.96 -6.78 -3.94
N ASP A 108 -3.70 -6.67 -5.24
CA ASP A 108 -2.81 -7.57 -6.00
C ASP A 108 -1.34 -7.10 -6.02
N HIS A 109 -0.86 -6.44 -4.96
CA HIS A 109 0.52 -5.94 -4.92
C HIS A 109 1.53 -7.07 -4.63
N ALA A 110 2.68 -7.01 -5.30
CA ALA A 110 3.74 -8.02 -5.14
C ALA A 110 4.57 -7.85 -3.85
N LEU A 111 4.44 -6.73 -3.13
CA LEU A 111 5.24 -6.46 -1.94
C LEU A 111 4.83 -7.37 -0.76
N PRO A 112 5.78 -8.02 -0.06
CA PRO A 112 5.47 -8.81 1.11
C PRO A 112 5.23 -7.91 2.33
N HIS A 113 4.18 -8.22 3.10
CA HIS A 113 3.95 -7.61 4.41
C HIS A 113 4.96 -8.05 5.48
N SER A 114 5.11 -7.26 6.55
CA SER A 114 6.01 -7.55 7.68
C SER A 114 5.70 -8.87 8.39
N PHE A 115 4.44 -9.33 8.38
CA PHE A 115 4.07 -10.63 8.93
C PHE A 115 4.45 -11.82 8.03
N HIS A 116 4.91 -11.58 6.80
CA HIS A 116 5.52 -12.60 5.94
C HIS A 116 7.03 -12.75 6.17
N VAL A 117 7.63 -11.93 7.04
CA VAL A 117 9.03 -12.10 7.43
C VAL A 117 9.16 -13.41 8.20
N THR A 118 9.95 -14.33 7.65
CA THR A 118 10.41 -15.49 8.40
C THR A 118 11.39 -14.99 9.46
N ASP A 119 11.07 -15.22 10.74
CA ASP A 119 11.96 -14.95 11.86
C ASP A 119 12.41 -16.30 12.47
N PRO A 120 13.51 -16.89 11.98
CA PRO A 120 13.99 -18.17 12.47
C PRO A 120 14.30 -18.16 13.96
N LEU A 121 14.67 -16.99 14.52
CA LEU A 121 14.95 -16.88 15.95
C LEU A 121 13.65 -16.95 16.76
N ARG A 122 12.60 -16.25 16.34
CA ARG A 122 11.27 -16.35 16.97
C ARG A 122 10.74 -17.78 16.93
N ASP A 123 10.95 -18.49 15.83
CA ASP A 123 10.52 -19.89 15.69
C ASP A 123 11.27 -20.80 16.68
N LEU A 124 12.59 -20.64 16.79
CA LEU A 124 13.42 -21.38 17.75
C LEU A 124 13.06 -21.07 19.21
N LEU A 125 12.79 -19.80 19.54
CA LEU A 125 12.34 -19.39 20.87
C LEU A 125 10.97 -19.98 21.21
N THR A 126 10.05 -19.98 20.26
CA THR A 126 8.71 -20.57 20.43
C THR A 126 8.78 -22.08 20.67
N ASP A 127 9.58 -22.81 19.89
CA ASP A 127 9.80 -24.25 20.05
C ASP A 127 10.47 -24.57 21.40
N ARG A 128 11.48 -23.79 21.80
CA ARG A 128 12.11 -23.93 23.12
C ARG A 128 11.08 -23.75 24.25
N THR A 129 10.29 -22.69 24.22
CA THR A 129 9.25 -22.43 25.23
C THR A 129 8.23 -23.56 25.29
N ARG A 130 7.78 -24.09 24.14
CA ARG A 130 6.86 -25.24 24.08
C ARG A 130 7.46 -26.49 24.73
N ARG A 131 8.73 -26.80 24.45
CA ARG A 131 9.44 -27.94 25.05
C ARG A 131 9.63 -27.79 26.56
N GLU A 132 9.91 -26.57 27.03
CA GLU A 132 10.04 -26.28 28.46
C GLU A 132 8.70 -26.39 29.19
N ALA A 133 7.60 -25.92 28.58
CA ALA A 133 6.25 -26.08 29.12
C ALA A 133 5.86 -27.56 29.24
N HIS A 134 6.10 -28.37 28.20
CA HIS A 134 5.82 -29.82 28.25
C HIS A 134 6.62 -30.56 29.32
N ARG A 135 7.89 -30.19 29.54
CA ARG A 135 8.70 -30.77 30.62
C ARG A 135 8.09 -30.48 31.99
N ARG A 136 7.69 -29.22 32.23
CA ARG A 136 7.10 -28.83 33.52
C ARG A 136 5.78 -29.55 33.82
N THR A 137 4.92 -29.70 32.82
CA THR A 137 3.67 -30.45 32.98
C THR A 137 3.87 -31.95 33.17
N ALA A 138 4.99 -32.51 32.70
CA ALA A 138 5.33 -33.93 32.88
C ALA A 138 6.03 -34.21 34.22
N ASP A 139 6.68 -33.20 34.82
CA ASP A 139 7.29 -33.30 36.15
C ASP A 139 6.27 -33.05 37.29
N ASP A 140 5.10 -32.47 36.99
CA ASP A 140 4.00 -32.21 37.96
C ASP A 140 2.97 -33.37 38.07
N ASP A 141 3.11 -34.44 37.27
CA ASP A 141 2.32 -35.70 37.32
C ASP A 141 3.13 -36.85 38.00
#